data_AF-A0A934C7U9-F1
#
_entry.id   AF-A0A934C7U9-F1
#
_cell.length_a   1.000
_cell.length_b   1.000
_cell.length_c   1.000
_cell.angle_alpha   90.00
_cell.angle_beta   90.00
_cell.angle_gamma   90.00
#
_symmetry.space_group_name_H-M   'P 1'
#
loop_
_entity.id
_entity.type
_entity.pdbx_description
1 polymer ?
#
loop_
_entity_poly.entity_id
_entity_poly.type
_entity_poly.pdbx_seq_one_letter_code
_entity_poly.pdbx_strand_id
1 'polypeptide(L)'
;MKNKTTLILLTTLALISTWYVSRTVILPHVAMRLDHVAKIFSNQQTPPYQYRIFKPLVGSFLETALFPIIPDRIWRHVLAYELLSFITFLGIFFAFYAYLRMNFSISASLMGVLTLQAVIPLATTGYFMEGDFITLLFYLLGLLLIRQEKDSWLPVLLGVGALNREQIVFLLAWYLFYHIGRQTLTLRRIWLALMAFLVWLAVFAGVRWYFGLKPSPYSPALHLASNTNLNRLVTSILPLWISNVAGFVILSALAYRKSDAFHRLAFLSLLAYAAFFFVYGNLWELAKFLPAYLIMIPMSIQALSGEWQHDTPPVR
;
A
#
# COMPACT_ATOMS: atom_id res chain seq x y z
N MET A 1 -25.52 18.01 1.71
CA MET A 1 -24.32 18.05 0.82
C MET A 1 -23.85 16.63 0.48
N LYS A 2 -24.69 15.81 -0.17
CA LYS A 2 -24.89 14.43 0.32
C LYS A 2 -24.28 13.25 -0.46
N ASN A 3 -23.51 13.44 -1.56
CA ASN A 3 -22.67 12.38 -2.18
C ASN A 3 -21.83 12.97 -3.33
N LYS A 4 -22.43 13.90 -4.10
CA LYS A 4 -21.77 14.55 -5.26
C LYS A 4 -20.51 15.34 -4.86
N THR A 5 -20.57 16.11 -3.78
CA THR A 5 -19.40 16.89 -3.29
C THR A 5 -18.25 15.98 -2.87
N THR A 6 -18.55 14.87 -2.18
CA THR A 6 -17.55 13.86 -1.81
C THR A 6 -16.92 13.25 -3.06
N LEU A 7 -17.74 12.81 -4.04
CA LEU A 7 -17.25 12.26 -5.29
C LEU A 7 -16.31 13.25 -6.02
N ILE A 8 -16.74 14.50 -6.19
CA ILE A 8 -15.92 15.54 -6.82
C ILE A 8 -14.58 15.68 -6.08
N LEU A 9 -14.62 15.81 -4.75
CA LEU A 9 -13.41 15.94 -3.95
C LEU A 9 -12.46 14.75 -4.14
N LEU A 10 -12.94 13.52 -3.98
CA LEU A 10 -12.10 12.31 -4.11
C LEU A 10 -11.50 12.18 -5.51
N THR A 11 -12.26 12.50 -6.55
CA THR A 11 -11.76 12.55 -7.93
C THR A 11 -10.72 13.65 -8.12
N THR A 12 -10.93 14.84 -7.59
CA THR A 12 -9.96 15.94 -7.63
C THR A 12 -8.66 15.56 -6.93
N LEU A 13 -8.71 14.92 -5.76
CA LEU A 13 -7.52 14.43 -5.06
C LEU A 13 -6.77 13.37 -5.88
N ALA A 14 -7.50 12.46 -6.53
CA ALA A 14 -6.90 11.47 -7.44
C ALA A 14 -6.19 12.14 -8.63
N LEU A 15 -6.79 13.17 -9.23
CA LEU A 15 -6.17 13.95 -10.30
C LEU A 15 -4.91 14.68 -9.82
N ILE A 16 -4.94 15.32 -8.65
CA ILE A 16 -3.80 16.02 -8.07
C ILE A 16 -2.65 15.04 -7.80
N SER A 17 -2.93 13.89 -7.18
CA SER A 17 -1.92 12.85 -6.93
C SER A 17 -1.33 12.27 -8.21
N THR A 18 -2.18 12.05 -9.22
CA THR A 18 -1.74 11.56 -10.54
C THR A 18 -0.86 12.57 -11.24
N TRP A 19 -1.26 13.84 -11.26
CA TRP A 19 -0.45 14.92 -11.82
C TRP A 19 0.90 15.03 -11.12
N TYR A 20 0.91 14.99 -9.78
CA TYR A 20 2.13 15.03 -8.99
C TYR A 20 3.07 13.87 -9.34
N VAL A 21 2.56 12.63 -9.31
CA VAL A 21 3.35 11.43 -9.67
C VAL A 21 3.79 11.48 -11.14
N SER A 22 2.95 11.96 -12.05
CA SER A 22 3.34 12.11 -13.45
C SER A 22 4.54 13.04 -13.60
N ARG A 23 4.47 14.22 -12.99
CA ARG A 23 5.52 15.25 -13.09
C ARG A 23 6.82 14.87 -12.39
N THR A 24 6.74 14.14 -11.28
CA THR A 24 7.91 13.79 -10.46
C THR A 24 8.52 12.43 -10.81
N VAL A 25 7.70 11.48 -11.28
CA VAL A 25 8.09 10.07 -11.46
C VAL A 25 7.99 9.62 -12.91
N ILE A 26 6.90 9.90 -13.62
CA ILE A 26 6.65 9.33 -14.96
C ILE A 26 7.41 10.11 -16.03
N LEU A 27 7.07 11.38 -16.23
CA LEU A 27 7.59 12.22 -17.32
C LEU A 27 9.11 12.38 -17.30
N PRO A 28 9.79 12.59 -16.15
CA PRO A 28 11.24 12.75 -16.14
C PRO A 28 12.01 11.47 -16.47
N HIS A 29 11.35 10.30 -16.40
CA HIS A 29 12.03 9.00 -16.43
C HIS A 29 11.48 8.05 -17.51
N VAL A 30 10.75 8.55 -18.52
CA VAL A 30 10.04 7.70 -19.51
C VAL A 30 10.96 6.68 -20.19
N ALA A 31 12.15 7.09 -20.64
CA ALA A 31 13.10 6.19 -21.29
C ALA A 31 13.54 5.04 -20.37
N MET A 32 13.92 5.36 -19.13
CA MET A 32 14.30 4.35 -18.12
C MET A 32 13.14 3.42 -17.76
N ARG A 33 11.90 3.92 -17.78
CA ARG A 33 10.71 3.11 -17.50
C ARG A 33 10.37 2.15 -18.62
N LEU A 34 10.46 2.61 -19.87
CA LEU A 34 10.31 1.75 -21.05
C LEU A 34 11.35 0.62 -21.04
N ASP A 35 12.62 0.96 -20.77
CA ASP A 35 13.71 -0.01 -20.62
C ASP A 35 13.44 -1.00 -19.47
N HIS A 36 13.00 -0.49 -18.31
CA HIS A 36 12.66 -1.32 -17.16
C HIS A 36 11.57 -2.35 -17.47
N VAL A 37 10.48 -1.93 -18.14
CA VAL A 37 9.39 -2.81 -18.54
C VAL A 37 9.88 -3.84 -19.56
N ALA A 38 10.67 -3.42 -20.55
CA ALA A 38 11.25 -4.33 -21.54
C ALA A 38 12.15 -5.39 -20.88
N LYS A 39 13.00 -4.98 -19.93
CA LYS A 39 13.89 -5.88 -19.16
C LYS A 39 13.14 -6.89 -18.30
N ILE A 40 11.97 -6.52 -17.75
CA ILE A 40 11.15 -7.48 -17.02
C ILE A 40 10.67 -8.58 -17.97
N PHE A 41 10.07 -8.22 -19.11
CA PHE A 41 9.54 -9.19 -20.05
C PHE A 41 10.61 -10.02 -20.76
N SER A 42 11.81 -9.46 -20.97
CA SER A 42 12.95 -10.20 -21.54
C SER A 42 13.74 -11.02 -20.51
N ASN A 43 13.30 -11.07 -19.24
CA ASN A 43 14.02 -11.74 -18.15
C ASN A 43 15.45 -11.21 -17.93
N GLN A 44 15.69 -9.92 -18.15
CA GLN A 44 16.98 -9.25 -17.97
C GLN A 44 17.03 -8.33 -16.73
N GLN A 45 15.91 -8.17 -16.02
CA GLN A 45 15.85 -7.33 -14.84
C GLN A 45 16.47 -8.00 -13.61
N THR A 46 16.94 -7.21 -12.64
CA THR A 46 17.45 -7.71 -11.37
C THR A 46 16.33 -7.89 -10.33
N PRO A 47 16.44 -8.87 -9.42
CA PRO A 47 15.57 -8.92 -8.25
C PRO A 47 15.73 -7.69 -7.35
N PRO A 48 14.68 -7.25 -6.63
CA PRO A 48 13.33 -7.85 -6.59
C PRO A 48 12.44 -7.43 -7.77
N TYR A 49 12.85 -6.44 -8.58
CA TYR A 49 12.00 -5.84 -9.62
C TYR A 49 11.58 -6.83 -10.71
N GLN A 50 12.46 -7.77 -11.06
CA GLN A 50 12.18 -8.86 -12.02
C GLN A 50 10.87 -9.60 -11.74
N TYR A 51 10.50 -9.76 -10.46
CA TYR A 51 9.34 -10.57 -10.05
C TYR A 51 8.08 -9.73 -9.80
N ARG A 52 8.13 -8.41 -10.00
CA ARG A 52 7.01 -7.48 -9.77
C ARG A 52 6.29 -7.18 -11.08
N ILE A 53 5.54 -8.16 -11.57
CA ILE A 53 4.99 -8.16 -12.92
C ILE A 53 3.61 -7.51 -13.06
N PHE A 54 2.87 -7.30 -11.97
CA PHE A 54 1.51 -6.73 -12.04
C PHE A 54 1.48 -5.36 -12.76
N LYS A 55 2.28 -4.40 -12.29
CA LYS A 55 2.35 -3.05 -12.89
C LYS A 55 2.76 -3.09 -14.38
N PRO A 56 3.84 -3.78 -14.78
CA PRO A 56 4.19 -3.96 -16.19
C PRO A 56 3.08 -4.58 -17.04
N LEU A 57 2.39 -5.62 -16.53
CA LEU A 57 1.31 -6.29 -17.25
C LEU A 57 0.13 -5.35 -17.48
N VAL A 58 -0.35 -4.67 -16.43
CA VAL A 58 -1.47 -3.72 -16.55
C VAL A 58 -1.08 -2.53 -17.42
N GLY A 59 0.13 -2.00 -17.27
CA GLY A 59 0.65 -0.92 -18.12
C GLY A 59 0.68 -1.31 -19.60
N SER A 60 1.18 -2.50 -19.92
CA SER A 60 1.23 -3.01 -21.31
C SER A 60 -0.15 -3.26 -21.90
N PHE A 61 -1.09 -3.74 -21.08
CA PHE A 61 -2.49 -3.87 -21.49
C PHE A 61 -3.10 -2.50 -21.83
N LEU A 62 -2.90 -1.49 -20.99
CA LEU A 62 -3.36 -0.12 -21.23
C LEU A 62 -2.69 0.49 -22.47
N GLU A 63 -1.39 0.28 -22.66
CA GLU A 63 -0.70 0.69 -23.90
C GLU A 63 -1.35 0.03 -25.11
N THR A 64 -1.64 -1.27 -25.06
CA THR A 64 -2.29 -1.97 -26.18
C THR A 64 -3.67 -1.39 -26.49
N ALA A 65 -4.46 -1.07 -25.46
CA ALA A 65 -5.77 -0.45 -25.62
C ALA A 65 -5.70 0.98 -26.17
N LEU A 66 -4.64 1.73 -25.85
CA LEU A 66 -4.42 3.11 -26.30
C LEU A 66 -3.76 3.20 -27.68
N PHE A 67 -3.21 2.10 -28.20
CA PHE A 67 -2.51 2.07 -29.49
C PHE A 67 -3.31 2.66 -30.67
N PRO A 68 -4.63 2.38 -30.83
CA PRO A 68 -5.41 2.96 -31.92
C PRO A 68 -5.56 4.49 -31.87
N ILE A 69 -5.39 5.09 -30.68
CA ILE A 69 -5.63 6.52 -30.43
C ILE A 69 -4.30 7.29 -30.37
N ILE A 70 -3.24 6.66 -29.85
CA ILE A 70 -1.93 7.29 -29.65
C ILE A 70 -0.84 6.40 -30.28
N PRO A 71 -0.49 6.65 -31.56
CA PRO A 71 0.51 5.86 -32.27
C PRO A 71 1.93 6.02 -31.69
N ASP A 72 2.26 7.20 -31.16
CA ASP A 72 3.56 7.46 -30.56
C ASP A 72 3.76 6.63 -29.28
N ARG A 73 4.83 5.83 -29.25
CA ARG A 73 5.11 4.90 -28.15
C ARG A 73 5.37 5.61 -26.82
N ILE A 74 6.05 6.75 -26.85
CA ILE A 74 6.45 7.49 -25.65
C ILE A 74 5.20 8.05 -24.97
N TRP A 75 4.38 8.80 -25.71
CA TRP A 75 3.15 9.38 -25.19
C TRP A 75 2.11 8.32 -24.80
N ARG A 76 2.05 7.21 -25.54
CA ARG A 76 1.20 6.07 -25.17
C ARG A 76 1.61 5.46 -23.83
N HIS A 77 2.91 5.26 -23.61
CA HIS A 77 3.44 4.80 -22.34
C HIS A 77 3.11 5.78 -21.22
N VAL A 78 3.37 7.08 -21.41
CA VAL A 78 3.04 8.12 -20.42
C VAL A 78 1.56 8.05 -20.05
N LEU A 79 0.66 8.10 -21.03
CA LEU A 79 -0.78 8.10 -20.75
C LEU A 79 -1.26 6.80 -20.11
N ALA A 80 -0.73 5.64 -20.52
CA ALA A 80 -1.07 4.36 -19.91
C ALA A 80 -0.73 4.34 -18.41
N TYR A 81 0.46 4.82 -18.04
CA TYR A 81 0.89 4.86 -16.64
C TYR A 81 0.22 5.99 -15.84
N GLU A 82 -0.11 7.12 -16.46
CA GLU A 82 -0.96 8.15 -15.84
C GLU A 82 -2.36 7.62 -15.54
N LEU A 83 -2.97 6.91 -16.48
CA LEU A 83 -4.29 6.29 -16.29
C LEU A 83 -4.25 5.23 -15.18
N LEU A 84 -3.20 4.39 -15.15
CA LEU A 84 -2.98 3.42 -14.07
C LEU A 84 -2.86 4.13 -12.72
N SER A 85 -2.07 5.20 -12.62
CA SER A 85 -1.93 6.00 -11.41
C SER A 85 -3.26 6.64 -11.00
N PHE A 86 -4.03 7.18 -11.95
CA PHE A 86 -5.34 7.76 -11.68
C PHE A 86 -6.31 6.74 -11.10
N ILE A 87 -6.45 5.58 -11.73
CA ILE A 87 -7.32 4.50 -11.24
C ILE A 87 -6.87 4.04 -9.86
N THR A 88 -5.55 3.94 -9.64
CA THR A 88 -4.98 3.55 -8.34
C THR A 88 -5.32 4.56 -7.25
N PHE A 89 -5.05 5.85 -7.46
CA PHE A 89 -5.33 6.90 -6.48
C PHE A 89 -6.83 7.09 -6.25
N LEU A 90 -7.64 7.00 -7.30
CA LEU A 90 -9.10 7.00 -7.17
C LEU A 90 -9.54 5.85 -6.27
N GLY A 91 -9.06 4.63 -6.55
CA GLY A 91 -9.30 3.46 -5.71
C GLY A 91 -8.88 3.67 -4.25
N ILE A 92 -7.69 4.25 -4.02
CA ILE A 92 -7.17 4.52 -2.67
C ILE A 92 -8.10 5.48 -1.93
N PHE A 93 -8.45 6.63 -2.52
CA PHE A 93 -9.25 7.62 -1.82
C PHE A 93 -10.69 7.16 -1.59
N PHE A 94 -11.30 6.43 -2.54
CA PHE A 94 -12.62 5.83 -2.35
C PHE A 94 -12.62 4.76 -1.28
N ALA A 95 -11.68 3.82 -1.35
CA ALA A 95 -11.59 2.74 -0.37
C ALA A 95 -11.23 3.29 1.02
N PHE A 96 -10.41 4.33 1.11
CA PHE A 96 -9.97 4.89 2.40
C PHE A 96 -11.07 5.71 3.04
N TYR A 97 -11.80 6.48 2.23
CA TYR A 97 -13.03 7.12 2.68
C TYR A 97 -14.03 6.10 3.20
N ALA A 98 -14.29 5.02 2.45
CA ALA A 98 -15.20 3.95 2.87
C ALA A 98 -14.74 3.27 4.17
N TYR A 99 -13.42 3.07 4.31
CA TYR A 99 -12.80 2.48 5.50
C TYR A 99 -12.98 3.38 6.73
N LEU A 100 -12.72 4.69 6.61
CA LEU A 100 -12.91 5.65 7.69
C LEU A 100 -14.40 5.80 8.07
N ARG A 101 -15.30 5.78 7.08
CA ARG A 101 -16.74 5.91 7.30
C ARG A 101 -17.37 4.80 8.13
N MET A 102 -16.65 3.70 8.36
CA MET A 102 -17.08 2.65 9.29
C MET A 102 -17.06 3.09 10.75
N ASN A 103 -16.22 4.07 11.13
CA ASN A 103 -16.02 4.45 12.54
C ASN A 103 -16.14 5.96 12.79
N PHE A 104 -16.03 6.79 11.75
CA PHE A 104 -15.92 8.24 11.85
C PHE A 104 -17.02 8.96 11.09
N SER A 105 -17.36 10.19 11.49
CA SER A 105 -18.28 11.08 10.76
C SER A 105 -17.80 11.38 9.33
N ILE A 106 -18.67 11.97 8.50
CA ILE A 106 -18.31 12.37 7.14
C ILE A 106 -17.13 13.34 7.16
N SER A 107 -17.19 14.35 8.04
CA SER A 107 -16.15 15.37 8.16
C SER A 107 -14.82 14.76 8.59
N ALA A 108 -14.82 13.94 9.63
CA ALA A 108 -13.63 13.24 10.10
C ALA A 108 -13.03 12.29 9.04
N SER A 109 -13.88 11.60 8.28
CA SER A 109 -13.43 10.73 7.18
C SER A 109 -12.79 11.53 6.05
N LEU A 110 -13.35 12.68 5.68
CA LEU A 110 -12.77 13.58 4.67
C LEU A 110 -11.43 14.17 5.14
N MET A 111 -11.34 14.57 6.42
CA MET A 111 -10.07 15.01 7.00
C MET A 111 -9.00 13.91 6.91
N GLY A 112 -9.35 12.65 7.19
CA GLY A 112 -8.43 11.54 7.03
C GLY A 112 -7.94 11.32 5.61
N VAL A 113 -8.84 11.43 4.63
CA VAL A 113 -8.47 11.35 3.21
C VAL A 113 -7.53 12.49 2.82
N LEU A 114 -7.79 13.72 3.27
CA LEU A 114 -6.91 14.87 3.04
C LEU A 114 -5.53 14.68 3.70
N THR A 115 -5.50 14.10 4.91
CA THR A 115 -4.23 13.74 5.57
C THR A 115 -3.46 12.69 4.75
N LEU A 116 -4.14 11.69 4.19
CA LEU A 116 -3.49 10.70 3.31
C LEU A 116 -2.96 11.36 2.02
N GLN A 117 -3.71 12.30 1.44
CA GLN A 117 -3.25 13.10 0.30
C GLN A 117 -1.95 13.84 0.63
N ALA A 118 -1.82 14.41 1.83
CA ALA A 118 -0.61 15.11 2.25
C ALA A 118 0.59 14.17 2.43
N VAL A 119 0.35 12.90 2.77
CA VAL A 119 1.40 11.87 2.94
C VAL A 119 1.94 11.37 1.60
N ILE A 120 1.12 11.35 0.54
CA ILE A 120 1.53 10.81 -0.78
C ILE A 120 2.80 11.48 -1.34
N PRO A 121 2.91 12.82 -1.40
CA PRO A 121 4.13 13.48 -1.86
C PRO A 121 5.37 13.11 -1.04
N LEU A 122 5.21 13.00 0.28
CA LEU A 122 6.28 12.71 1.24
C LEU A 122 6.81 11.27 1.09
N ALA A 123 5.94 10.34 0.70
CA ALA A 123 6.31 8.97 0.42
C ALA A 123 6.95 8.78 -0.97
N THR A 124 7.01 9.83 -1.80
CA THR A 124 7.52 9.75 -3.16
C THR A 124 9.05 9.99 -3.20
N THR A 125 9.85 8.95 -2.91
CA THR A 125 11.32 8.98 -2.79
C THR A 125 12.14 8.33 -3.94
N GLY A 126 11.54 7.91 -5.06
CA GLY A 126 12.18 7.16 -6.15
C GLY A 126 11.35 7.14 -7.44
N TYR A 127 11.80 6.44 -8.48
CA TYR A 127 11.17 6.51 -9.81
C TYR A 127 10.34 5.26 -10.21
N PHE A 128 10.22 4.26 -9.33
CA PHE A 128 9.41 3.05 -9.52
C PHE A 128 8.32 2.82 -8.46
N MET A 129 7.96 3.85 -7.71
CA MET A 129 7.12 3.69 -6.52
C MET A 129 5.62 3.61 -6.80
N GLU A 130 5.17 3.68 -8.05
CA GLU A 130 3.75 3.45 -8.33
C GLU A 130 3.32 2.04 -7.91
N GLY A 131 4.27 1.09 -7.89
CA GLY A 131 4.06 -0.22 -7.30
C GLY A 131 3.74 -0.14 -5.80
N ASP A 132 4.29 0.81 -5.04
CA ASP A 132 3.96 1.02 -3.62
C ASP A 132 2.52 1.52 -3.43
N PHE A 133 2.04 2.43 -4.30
CA PHE A 133 0.65 2.90 -4.25
C PHE A 133 -0.35 1.80 -4.64
N ILE A 134 -0.03 0.95 -5.62
CA ILE A 134 -0.85 -0.23 -5.95
C ILE A 134 -0.90 -1.19 -4.74
N THR A 135 0.23 -1.41 -4.08
CA THR A 135 0.27 -2.19 -2.85
C THR A 135 -0.58 -1.56 -1.75
N LEU A 136 -0.51 -0.23 -1.56
CA LEU A 136 -1.34 0.50 -0.61
C LEU A 136 -2.84 0.26 -0.88
N LEU A 137 -3.26 0.32 -2.14
CA LEU A 137 -4.63 0.02 -2.56
C LEU A 137 -5.01 -1.41 -2.16
N PHE A 138 -4.16 -2.41 -2.44
CA PHE A 138 -4.45 -3.79 -2.06
C PHE A 138 -4.51 -3.98 -0.55
N TYR A 139 -3.64 -3.34 0.22
CA TYR A 139 -3.73 -3.37 1.68
C TYR A 139 -5.06 -2.80 2.17
N LEU A 140 -5.47 -1.67 1.61
CA LEU A 140 -6.69 -1.00 1.99
C LEU A 140 -7.96 -1.79 1.62
N LEU A 141 -8.01 -2.37 0.41
CA LEU A 141 -9.06 -3.31 0.02
C LEU A 141 -9.08 -4.53 0.95
N GLY A 142 -7.90 -5.03 1.32
CA GLY A 142 -7.75 -6.10 2.29
C GLY A 142 -8.34 -5.76 3.65
N LEU A 143 -7.99 -4.59 4.20
CA LEU A 143 -8.57 -4.11 5.45
C LEU A 143 -10.09 -3.95 5.39
N LEU A 144 -10.62 -3.47 4.27
CA LEU A 144 -12.07 -3.40 4.04
C LEU A 144 -12.72 -4.79 4.01
N LEU A 145 -12.12 -5.77 3.32
CA LEU A 145 -12.64 -7.15 3.30
C LEU A 145 -12.69 -7.75 4.70
N ILE A 146 -11.61 -7.60 5.47
CA ILE A 146 -11.50 -8.08 6.86
C ILE A 146 -12.57 -7.42 7.74
N ARG A 147 -12.72 -6.09 7.65
CA ARG A 147 -13.70 -5.33 8.43
C ARG A 147 -15.14 -5.64 8.07
N GLN A 148 -15.42 -5.92 6.80
CA GLN A 148 -16.76 -6.27 6.30
C GLN A 148 -17.06 -7.76 6.40
N GLU A 149 -16.17 -8.56 7.00
CA GLU A 149 -16.33 -10.02 7.13
C GLU A 149 -16.47 -10.73 5.75
N LYS A 150 -15.89 -10.13 4.69
CA LYS A 150 -15.87 -10.65 3.31
C LYS A 150 -14.61 -11.47 3.04
N ASP A 151 -14.21 -12.27 4.03
CA ASP A 151 -12.94 -12.99 4.11
C ASP A 151 -12.66 -13.90 2.90
N SER A 152 -13.72 -14.41 2.25
CA SER A 152 -13.62 -15.28 1.08
C SER A 152 -12.89 -14.67 -0.13
N TRP A 153 -12.79 -13.35 -0.22
CA TRP A 153 -12.07 -12.65 -1.29
C TRP A 153 -10.58 -12.46 -0.99
N LEU A 154 -10.12 -12.73 0.23
CA LEU A 154 -8.72 -12.58 0.62
C LEU A 154 -7.75 -13.42 -0.24
N PRO A 155 -8.01 -14.70 -0.57
CA PRO A 155 -7.12 -15.47 -1.43
C PRO A 155 -6.93 -14.83 -2.81
N VAL A 156 -8.01 -14.32 -3.42
CA VAL A 156 -7.95 -13.65 -4.72
C VAL A 156 -7.12 -12.37 -4.62
N LEU A 157 -7.40 -11.53 -3.61
CA LEU A 157 -6.66 -10.29 -3.39
C LEU A 157 -5.17 -10.54 -3.15
N LEU A 158 -4.83 -11.57 -2.36
CA LEU A 158 -3.44 -11.93 -2.08
C LEU A 158 -2.72 -12.48 -3.31
N GLY A 159 -3.41 -13.29 -4.13
CA GLY A 159 -2.85 -13.79 -5.38
C GLY A 159 -2.51 -12.66 -6.34
N VAL A 160 -3.45 -11.73 -6.57
CA VAL A 160 -3.22 -10.56 -7.43
C VAL A 160 -2.18 -9.62 -6.81
N GLY A 161 -2.24 -9.39 -5.50
CA GLY A 161 -1.30 -8.53 -4.79
C GLY A 161 0.13 -9.06 -4.81
N ALA A 162 0.31 -10.39 -4.77
CA ALA A 162 1.62 -11.03 -4.82
C ALA A 162 2.34 -10.80 -6.16
N LEU A 163 1.59 -10.63 -7.27
CA LEU A 163 2.15 -10.25 -8.57
C LEU A 163 2.73 -8.84 -8.57
N ASN A 164 2.25 -7.96 -7.68
CA ASN A 164 2.78 -6.61 -7.54
C ASN A 164 3.94 -6.59 -6.54
N ARG A 165 3.72 -7.14 -5.34
CA ARG A 165 4.65 -7.10 -4.22
C ARG A 165 4.40 -8.24 -3.24
N GLU A 166 5.48 -8.95 -2.90
CA GLU A 166 5.47 -10.06 -1.94
C GLU A 166 4.99 -9.64 -0.54
N GLN A 167 5.16 -8.36 -0.18
CA GLN A 167 4.80 -7.85 1.13
C GLN A 167 3.30 -7.94 1.43
N ILE A 168 2.41 -8.12 0.44
CA ILE A 168 0.97 -8.26 0.69
C ILE A 168 0.62 -9.36 1.70
N VAL A 169 1.52 -10.33 1.92
CA VAL A 169 1.38 -11.39 2.92
C VAL A 169 1.15 -10.87 4.34
N PHE A 170 1.64 -9.67 4.70
CA PHE A 170 1.38 -9.10 6.04
C PHE A 170 -0.11 -8.84 6.30
N LEU A 171 -0.93 -8.76 5.25
CA LEU A 171 -2.38 -8.70 5.41
C LEU A 171 -2.94 -9.93 6.15
N LEU A 172 -2.29 -11.10 6.03
CA LEU A 172 -2.68 -12.30 6.80
C LEU A 172 -2.37 -12.16 8.28
N ALA A 173 -1.24 -11.53 8.63
CA ALA A 173 -0.93 -11.25 10.02
C ALA A 173 -2.01 -10.33 10.62
N TRP A 174 -2.42 -9.28 9.88
CA TRP A 174 -3.50 -8.39 10.29
C TRP A 174 -4.84 -9.11 10.41
N TYR A 175 -5.18 -9.98 9.46
CA TYR A 175 -6.40 -10.79 9.49
C TYR A 175 -6.44 -11.72 10.72
N LEU A 176 -5.35 -12.44 11.00
CA LEU A 176 -5.26 -13.32 12.15
C LEU A 176 -5.35 -12.53 13.46
N PHE A 177 -4.58 -11.45 13.58
CA PHE A 177 -4.63 -10.59 14.77
C PHE A 177 -6.00 -9.97 14.99
N TYR A 178 -6.71 -9.57 13.93
CA TYR A 178 -8.07 -9.07 14.03
C TYR A 178 -9.02 -10.10 14.67
N HIS A 179 -9.03 -11.32 14.14
CA HIS A 179 -9.95 -12.35 14.63
C HIS A 179 -9.54 -12.91 16.00
N ILE A 180 -8.24 -13.00 16.29
CA ILE A 180 -7.74 -13.33 17.63
C ILE A 180 -8.18 -12.27 18.63
N GLY A 181 -7.97 -10.99 18.31
CA GLY A 181 -8.33 -9.87 19.17
C GLY A 181 -9.82 -9.74 19.45
N ARG A 182 -10.67 -10.11 18.48
CA ARG A 182 -12.13 -10.16 18.65
C ARG A 182 -12.64 -11.50 19.18
N GLN A 183 -11.77 -12.47 19.45
CA GLN A 183 -12.14 -13.83 19.84
C GLN A 183 -13.13 -14.49 18.86
N THR A 184 -12.96 -14.22 17.56
CA THR A 184 -13.84 -14.70 16.49
C THR A 184 -13.11 -15.64 15.53
N LEU A 185 -11.93 -16.13 15.90
CA LEU A 185 -11.16 -17.05 15.07
C LEU A 185 -11.85 -18.43 15.06
N THR A 186 -12.42 -18.80 13.90
CA THR A 186 -13.05 -20.11 13.68
C THR A 186 -12.17 -20.99 12.80
N LEU A 187 -12.41 -22.30 12.80
CA LEU A 187 -11.71 -23.24 11.92
C LEU A 187 -11.84 -22.84 10.44
N ARG A 188 -13.04 -22.37 10.02
CA ARG A 188 -13.26 -21.82 8.67
C ARG A 188 -12.30 -20.67 8.36
N ARG A 189 -12.11 -19.73 9.29
CA ARG A 189 -11.23 -18.57 9.10
C ARG A 189 -9.75 -18.96 9.07
N ILE A 190 -9.35 -19.97 9.84
CA ILE A 190 -8.01 -20.56 9.77
C ILE A 190 -7.77 -21.17 8.40
N TRP A 191 -8.72 -21.95 7.88
CA TRP A 191 -8.64 -22.50 6.52
C TRP A 191 -8.57 -21.41 5.45
N LEU A 192 -9.35 -20.34 5.58
CA LEU A 192 -9.27 -19.20 4.65
C LEU A 192 -7.90 -18.52 4.68
N ALA A 193 -7.30 -18.31 5.88
CA ALA A 193 -5.95 -17.78 6.00
C ALA A 193 -4.92 -18.70 5.35
N LEU A 194 -5.04 -20.02 5.56
CA LEU A 194 -4.16 -21.01 4.96
C LEU A 194 -4.30 -21.02 3.43
N MET A 195 -5.52 -21.02 2.89
CA MET A 195 -5.74 -20.95 1.44
C MET A 195 -5.16 -19.67 0.84
N ALA A 196 -5.37 -18.52 1.50
CA ALA A 196 -4.80 -17.26 1.05
C ALA A 196 -3.26 -17.26 1.08
N PHE A 197 -2.65 -17.88 2.10
CA PHE A 197 -1.20 -18.10 2.16
C PHE A 197 -0.71 -19.02 1.03
N LEU A 198 -1.40 -20.13 0.77
CA LEU A 198 -1.04 -21.06 -0.31
C LEU A 198 -1.16 -20.41 -1.69
N VAL A 199 -2.19 -19.59 -1.93
CA VAL A 199 -2.31 -18.82 -3.17
C VAL A 199 -1.17 -17.81 -3.30
N TRP A 200 -0.85 -17.06 -2.24
CA TRP A 200 0.30 -16.16 -2.23
C TRP A 200 1.60 -16.92 -2.53
N LEU A 201 1.82 -18.08 -1.89
CA LEU A 201 3.01 -18.90 -2.07
C LEU A 201 3.10 -19.45 -3.50
N ALA A 202 1.99 -19.91 -4.06
CA ALA A 202 1.90 -20.40 -5.43
C ALA A 202 2.27 -19.31 -6.44
N VAL A 203 1.79 -18.07 -6.25
CA VAL A 203 2.18 -16.94 -7.11
C VAL A 203 3.64 -16.56 -6.90
N PHE A 204 4.09 -16.46 -5.65
CA PHE A 204 5.47 -16.12 -5.30
C PHE A 204 6.49 -17.10 -5.89
N ALA A 205 6.21 -18.41 -5.75
CA ALA A 205 7.04 -19.48 -6.26
C ALA A 205 6.88 -19.62 -7.78
N GLY A 206 5.68 -19.50 -8.32
CA GLY A 206 5.39 -19.62 -9.76
C GLY A 206 6.08 -18.54 -10.59
N VAL A 207 6.06 -17.28 -10.15
CA VAL A 207 6.78 -16.20 -10.83
C VAL A 207 8.29 -16.44 -10.80
N ARG A 208 8.84 -16.92 -9.67
CA ARG A 208 10.26 -17.26 -9.54
C ARG A 208 10.67 -18.47 -10.34
N TRP A 209 9.79 -19.46 -10.45
CA TRP A 209 9.99 -20.62 -11.31
C TRP A 209 10.05 -20.19 -12.77
N TYR A 210 9.10 -19.34 -13.20
CA TYR A 210 9.02 -18.85 -14.57
C TYR A 210 10.24 -18.02 -15.00
N PHE A 211 10.67 -17.05 -14.18
CA PHE A 211 11.83 -16.21 -14.51
C PHE A 211 13.19 -16.82 -14.12
N GLY A 212 13.18 -17.92 -13.35
CA GLY A 212 14.36 -18.49 -12.72
C GLY A 212 14.74 -17.79 -11.42
N LEU A 213 15.28 -18.56 -10.47
CA LEU A 213 15.76 -18.05 -9.19
C LEU A 213 17.10 -17.32 -9.36
N LYS A 214 17.05 -15.99 -9.33
CA LYS A 214 18.23 -15.12 -9.31
C LYS A 214 18.50 -14.60 -7.89
N PRO A 215 19.75 -14.58 -7.41
CA PRO A 215 20.09 -13.97 -6.14
C PRO A 215 19.81 -12.46 -6.19
N SER A 216 19.26 -11.93 -5.09
CA SER A 216 19.04 -10.49 -4.96
C SER A 216 20.36 -9.78 -4.64
N PRO A 217 20.71 -8.69 -5.35
CA PRO A 217 21.84 -7.85 -4.94
C PRO A 217 21.55 -7.13 -3.62
N TYR A 218 20.27 -7.04 -3.22
CA TYR A 218 19.83 -6.48 -1.96
C TYR A 218 19.71 -7.59 -0.92
N SER A 219 20.75 -7.76 -0.10
CA SER A 219 20.79 -8.74 0.98
C SER A 219 20.33 -8.14 2.31
N PRO A 220 19.87 -8.95 3.27
CA PRO A 220 19.57 -8.48 4.62
C PRO A 220 20.77 -7.80 5.29
N ALA A 221 21.98 -8.32 5.09
CA ALA A 221 23.21 -7.72 5.60
C ALA A 221 23.46 -6.32 5.04
N LEU A 222 23.21 -6.11 3.75
CA LEU A 222 23.34 -4.79 3.11
C LEU A 222 22.34 -3.78 3.70
N HIS A 223 21.08 -4.20 3.88
CA HIS A 223 20.06 -3.34 4.46
C HIS A 223 20.33 -3.00 5.93
N LEU A 224 20.73 -4.00 6.73
CA LEU A 224 21.15 -3.79 8.11
C LEU A 224 22.32 -2.81 8.17
N ALA A 225 23.37 -3.02 7.40
CA ALA A 225 24.52 -2.11 7.34
C ALA A 225 24.12 -0.69 6.92
N SER A 226 23.18 -0.56 5.97
CA SER A 226 22.64 0.75 5.57
C SER A 226 21.85 1.44 6.69
N ASN A 227 21.02 0.69 7.41
CA ASN A 227 20.14 1.23 8.45
C ASN A 227 20.88 1.51 9.78
N THR A 228 21.98 0.80 10.05
CA THR A 228 22.82 1.00 11.24
C THR A 228 23.98 1.98 11.02
N ASN A 229 24.22 2.41 9.77
CA ASN A 229 25.23 3.42 9.48
C ASN A 229 24.87 4.75 10.16
N LEU A 230 25.68 5.18 11.12
CA LEU A 230 25.40 6.37 11.95
C LEU A 230 25.18 7.64 11.12
N ASN A 231 25.98 7.85 10.07
CA ASN A 231 25.84 9.02 9.20
C ASN A 231 24.49 9.01 8.48
N ARG A 232 24.09 7.89 7.87
CA ARG A 232 22.76 7.77 7.24
C ARG A 232 21.62 7.89 8.24
N LEU A 233 21.80 7.30 9.43
CA LEU A 233 20.81 7.37 10.51
C LEU A 233 20.50 8.82 10.89
N VAL A 234 21.54 9.64 11.12
CA VAL A 234 21.40 11.03 11.56
C VAL A 234 20.99 11.96 10.42
N THR A 235 21.54 11.79 9.22
CA THR A 235 21.33 12.74 8.11
C THR A 235 20.10 12.44 7.26
N SER A 236 19.67 11.18 7.18
CA SER A 236 18.60 10.76 6.27
C SER A 236 17.42 10.14 7.02
N ILE A 237 17.65 9.14 7.86
CA ILE A 237 16.57 8.34 8.46
C ILE A 237 15.86 9.12 9.57
N LEU A 238 16.57 9.60 10.59
CA LEU A 238 15.96 10.29 11.73
C LEU A 238 15.18 11.55 11.32
N PRO A 239 15.72 12.47 10.50
CA PRO A 239 14.96 13.66 10.08
C PRO A 239 13.67 13.29 9.35
N LEU A 240 13.74 12.27 8.49
CA LEU A 240 12.61 11.78 7.71
C LEU A 240 11.53 11.14 8.61
N TRP A 241 11.92 10.32 9.57
CA TRP A 241 10.99 9.67 10.50
C TRP A 241 10.40 10.66 11.50
N ILE A 242 11.18 11.60 12.01
CA ILE A 242 10.70 12.65 12.93
C ILE A 242 9.67 13.53 12.22
N SER A 243 9.99 14.01 11.01
CA SER A 243 9.10 14.93 10.28
C SER A 243 7.84 14.28 9.74
N ASN A 244 7.91 13.01 9.28
CA ASN A 244 6.79 12.39 8.56
C ASN A 244 6.05 11.29 9.33
N VAL A 245 6.67 10.68 10.36
CA VAL A 245 6.13 9.49 11.02
C VAL A 245 5.85 9.74 12.51
N ALA A 246 6.73 10.45 13.22
CA ALA A 246 6.67 10.56 14.68
C ALA A 246 5.35 11.14 15.19
N GLY A 247 4.83 12.20 14.54
CA GLY A 247 3.53 12.78 14.92
C GLY A 247 2.39 11.77 14.87
N PHE A 248 2.33 10.95 13.81
CA PHE A 248 1.33 9.90 13.67
C PHE A 248 1.50 8.79 14.72
N VAL A 249 2.73 8.40 15.04
CA VAL A 249 3.00 7.41 16.09
C VAL A 249 2.56 7.93 17.46
N ILE A 250 2.90 9.17 17.80
CA ILE A 250 2.52 9.79 19.08
C ILE A 250 1.01 9.86 19.20
N LEU A 251 0.32 10.40 18.18
CA LEU A 251 -1.15 10.51 18.20
C LEU A 251 -1.82 9.14 18.26
N SER A 252 -1.30 8.15 17.52
CA SER A 252 -1.82 6.78 17.57
C SER A 252 -1.61 6.14 18.94
N ALA A 253 -0.46 6.38 19.59
CA ALA A 253 -0.19 5.90 20.95
C ALA A 253 -1.15 6.54 21.98
N LEU A 254 -1.46 7.83 21.85
CA LEU A 254 -2.44 8.52 22.69
C LEU A 254 -3.86 7.98 22.48
N ALA A 255 -4.24 7.65 21.24
CA ALA A 255 -5.51 7.03 20.92
C ALA A 255 -5.59 5.54 21.33
N TYR A 256 -4.46 4.87 21.55
CA TYR A 256 -4.39 3.42 21.73
C TYR A 256 -5.42 2.86 22.72
N ARG A 257 -5.57 3.47 23.90
CA ARG A 257 -6.54 2.99 24.91
C ARG A 257 -8.00 3.20 24.52
N LYS A 258 -8.28 4.17 23.64
CA LYS A 258 -9.62 4.52 23.15
C LYS A 258 -9.99 3.74 21.88
N SER A 259 -9.00 3.26 21.12
CA SER A 259 -9.22 2.53 19.86
C SER A 259 -9.78 1.13 20.08
N ASP A 260 -10.50 0.62 19.08
CA ASP A 260 -10.99 -0.77 19.09
C ASP A 260 -9.84 -1.80 19.10
N ALA A 261 -10.19 -3.06 19.40
CA ALA A 261 -9.22 -4.15 19.40
C ALA A 261 -8.48 -4.30 18.06
N PHE A 262 -9.16 -4.04 16.94
CA PHE A 262 -8.53 -4.08 15.62
C PHE A 262 -7.39 -3.07 15.51
N HIS A 263 -7.64 -1.77 15.76
CA HIS A 263 -6.62 -0.74 15.54
C HIS A 263 -5.49 -0.88 16.54
N ARG A 264 -5.78 -1.28 17.79
CA ARG A 264 -4.74 -1.57 18.79
C ARG A 264 -3.79 -2.67 18.31
N LEU A 265 -4.33 -3.81 17.89
CA LEU A 265 -3.50 -4.94 17.45
C LEU A 265 -2.82 -4.67 16.10
N ALA A 266 -3.51 -3.99 15.18
CA ALA A 266 -2.91 -3.55 13.93
C ALA A 266 -1.75 -2.58 14.18
N PHE A 267 -1.90 -1.64 15.11
CA PHE A 267 -0.84 -0.71 15.50
C PHE A 267 0.35 -1.43 16.13
N LEU A 268 0.11 -2.39 17.03
CA LEU A 268 1.20 -3.23 17.58
C LEU A 268 1.90 -4.04 16.49
N SER A 269 1.17 -4.56 15.51
CA SER A 269 1.76 -5.30 14.40
C SER A 269 2.68 -4.44 13.52
N LEU A 270 2.54 -3.10 13.56
CA LEU A 270 3.44 -2.19 12.87
C LEU A 270 4.87 -2.26 13.43
N LEU A 271 5.05 -2.68 14.70
CA LEU A 271 6.39 -2.93 15.25
C LEU A 271 7.07 -4.10 14.53
N ALA A 272 6.34 -5.20 14.33
CA ALA A 272 6.84 -6.35 13.57
C ALA A 272 7.08 -5.99 12.09
N TYR A 273 6.19 -5.19 11.50
CA TYR A 273 6.34 -4.67 10.14
C TYR A 273 7.60 -3.79 10.03
N ALA A 274 7.81 -2.84 10.94
CA ALA A 274 8.98 -1.98 10.95
C ALA A 274 10.28 -2.77 11.19
N ALA A 275 10.27 -3.73 12.10
CA ALA A 275 11.42 -4.62 12.33
C ALA A 275 11.75 -5.45 11.07
N PHE A 276 10.74 -5.96 10.36
CA PHE A 276 10.96 -6.64 9.10
C PHE A 276 11.63 -5.73 8.06
N PHE A 277 11.14 -4.50 7.89
CA PHE A 277 11.73 -3.56 6.93
C PHE A 277 13.08 -3.00 7.37
N PHE A 278 13.40 -3.01 8.65
CA PHE A 278 14.75 -2.74 9.13
C PHE A 278 15.77 -3.77 8.63
N VAL A 279 15.33 -5.03 8.45
CA VAL A 279 16.18 -6.13 7.97
C VAL A 279 16.14 -6.29 6.45
N TYR A 280 14.96 -6.15 5.84
CA TYR A 280 14.72 -6.47 4.42
C TYR A 280 14.48 -5.23 3.54
N GLY A 281 14.71 -4.03 4.07
CA GLY A 281 14.52 -2.78 3.34
C GLY A 281 15.34 -1.64 3.91
N ASN A 282 15.23 -0.48 3.25
CA ASN A 282 15.87 0.74 3.72
C ASN A 282 14.85 1.60 4.44
N LEU A 283 15.17 2.06 5.65
CA LEU A 283 14.25 2.91 6.43
C LEU A 283 14.03 4.31 5.83
N TRP A 284 14.90 4.76 4.93
CA TRP A 284 14.71 6.04 4.23
C TRP A 284 13.72 5.97 3.05
N GLU A 285 13.24 4.77 2.68
CA GLU A 285 12.22 4.59 1.65
C GLU A 285 10.81 4.58 2.27
N LEU A 286 10.28 5.77 2.59
CA LEU A 286 8.97 5.89 3.25
C LEU A 286 7.80 5.26 2.49
N ALA A 287 7.91 5.11 1.16
CA ALA A 287 6.92 4.42 0.33
C ALA A 287 6.54 3.03 0.88
N LYS A 288 7.51 2.30 1.46
CA LYS A 288 7.31 0.98 2.05
C LYS A 288 6.44 1.00 3.31
N PHE A 289 6.35 2.15 3.97
CA PHE A 289 5.59 2.37 5.20
C PHE A 289 4.22 3.00 4.95
N LEU A 290 3.85 3.29 3.70
CA LEU A 290 2.51 3.76 3.34
C LEU A 290 1.37 2.91 3.96
N PRO A 291 1.44 1.55 3.98
CA PRO A 291 0.41 0.75 4.64
C PRO A 291 0.25 1.03 6.13
N ALA A 292 1.30 1.47 6.83
CA ALA A 292 1.22 1.83 8.25
C ALA A 292 0.29 3.03 8.48
N TYR A 293 0.27 3.99 7.55
CA TYR A 293 -0.61 5.16 7.63
C TYR A 293 -2.10 4.80 7.53
N LEU A 294 -2.46 3.65 6.93
CA LEU A 294 -3.85 3.17 6.92
C LEU A 294 -4.37 2.86 8.33
N ILE A 295 -3.48 2.60 9.28
CA ILE A 295 -3.81 2.38 10.70
C ILE A 295 -3.59 3.65 11.50
N MET A 296 -2.45 4.33 11.30
CA MET A 296 -2.08 5.49 12.11
C MET A 296 -2.96 6.71 11.83
N ILE A 297 -3.40 6.95 10.59
CA ILE A 297 -4.30 8.08 10.27
C ILE A 297 -5.64 7.96 11.02
N PRO A 298 -6.40 6.84 10.93
CA PRO A 298 -7.63 6.69 11.70
C PRO A 298 -7.42 6.90 13.21
N MET A 299 -6.37 6.29 13.79
CA MET A 299 -6.07 6.47 15.22
C MET A 299 -5.71 7.93 15.56
N SER A 300 -4.99 8.63 14.68
CA SER A 300 -4.68 10.05 14.87
C SER A 300 -5.93 10.92 14.80
N ILE A 301 -6.86 10.63 13.88
CA ILE A 301 -8.16 11.32 13.81
C ILE A 301 -8.96 11.06 15.09
N GLN A 302 -8.95 9.82 15.61
CA GLN A 302 -9.61 9.51 16.87
C GLN A 302 -9.02 10.31 18.03
N ALA A 303 -7.69 10.44 18.11
CA ALA A 303 -7.03 11.24 19.14
C ALA A 303 -7.49 12.71 19.10
N LEU A 304 -7.59 13.29 17.90
CA LEU A 304 -7.85 14.71 17.69
C LEU A 304 -9.34 15.08 17.76
N SER A 305 -10.21 14.26 17.16
CA SER A 305 -11.65 14.53 17.09
C SER A 305 -12.40 14.03 18.33
N GLY A 306 -11.85 13.05 19.05
CA GLY A 306 -12.59 12.31 20.06
C GLY A 306 -13.71 11.43 19.50
N GLU A 307 -13.94 11.43 18.18
CA GLU A 307 -14.95 10.59 17.56
C GLU A 307 -14.50 9.14 17.61
N TRP A 308 -15.33 8.33 18.25
CA TRP A 308 -15.34 6.89 18.05
C TRP A 308 -16.79 6.44 18.20
N GLN A 309 -17.38 5.86 17.16
CA GLN A 309 -18.67 5.20 17.34
C GLN A 309 -18.46 3.96 18.21
N HIS A 310 -18.75 4.10 19.51
CA HIS A 310 -18.97 2.97 20.40
C HIS A 310 -20.11 2.13 19.80
N ASP A 311 -19.80 0.88 19.48
CA ASP A 311 -20.76 -0.20 19.26
C ASP A 311 -21.78 -0.01 18.13
N THR A 312 -21.34 -0.12 16.87
CA THR A 312 -22.19 -0.87 15.94
C THR A 312 -21.97 -2.36 16.20
N PRO A 313 -22.96 -3.10 16.74
CA PRO A 313 -22.88 -4.56 16.79
C PRO A 313 -22.63 -5.08 15.36
N PRO A 314 -21.96 -6.24 15.20
CA PRO A 314 -21.80 -6.83 13.89
C PRO A 314 -23.19 -6.94 13.27
N VAL A 315 -23.37 -6.36 12.08
CA VAL A 315 -24.51 -6.68 11.22
C VAL A 315 -24.48 -8.20 11.09
N ARG A 316 -25.46 -8.85 11.73
CA ARG A 316 -25.65 -10.31 11.64
C ARG A 316 -26.01 -10.68 10.21
#